data_AF-A0A6N2BRD9-F1
#
_entry.id   AF-A0A6N2BRD9-F1
#
_cell.length_a   1.000
_cell.length_b   1.000
_cell.length_c   1.000
_cell.angle_alpha   90.00
_cell.angle_beta   90.00
_cell.angle_gamma   90.00
#
_symmetry.space_group_name_H-M   'P 1'
#
loop_
_entity.id
_entity.type
_entity.pdbx_description
1 polymer ?
#
loop_
_entity_poly.entity_id
_entity_poly.type
_entity_poly.pdbx_seq_one_letter_code
_entity_poly.pdbx_strand_id
1 'polypeptide(L)' 'MEGGEESNKNGKSEVKKITKPPFRPAKDDTKPLLQDPILRSDPIETEEALLRLPPFPISKPKSQIQ' A
#
# COMPACT_ATOMS: atom_id res chain seq x y z
N MET A 1 -17.38 -71.98 -11.92
CA MET A 1 -17.49 -70.86 -12.88
C MET A 1 -17.33 -69.60 -12.05
N GLU A 2 -16.13 -69.03 -12.05
CA GLU A 2 -15.86 -67.70 -11.48
C GLU A 2 -16.56 -66.66 -12.33
N GLY A 3 -17.49 -65.91 -11.72
CA GLY A 3 -18.13 -64.75 -12.33
C GLY A 3 -17.23 -63.53 -12.18
N GLY A 4 -17.01 -62.83 -13.28
CA GLY A 4 -16.21 -61.60 -13.32
C GLY A 4 -16.91 -60.41 -12.69
N GLU A 5 -16.15 -59.33 -12.51
CA GLU A 5 -16.22 -58.12 -13.36
C GLU A 5 -15.32 -57.03 -12.77
N GLU A 6 -14.44 -56.52 -13.62
CA GLU A 6 -13.50 -55.45 -13.33
C GLU A 6 -14.24 -54.14 -13.01
N SER A 7 -14.15 -53.67 -11.76
CA SER A 7 -14.58 -52.31 -11.43
C SER A 7 -13.53 -51.32 -11.94
N ASN A 8 -13.77 -50.80 -13.14
CA ASN A 8 -12.99 -49.74 -13.80
C ASN A 8 -13.05 -48.46 -12.96
N LYS A 9 -12.06 -48.27 -12.07
CA LYS A 9 -11.91 -47.05 -11.26
C LYS A 9 -11.39 -45.93 -12.16
N ASN A 10 -12.29 -45.30 -12.90
CA ASN A 10 -11.98 -44.06 -13.59
C ASN A 10 -11.88 -42.94 -12.53
N GLY A 11 -10.70 -42.85 -11.92
CA GLY A 11 -10.36 -41.83 -10.95
C GLY A 11 -10.34 -40.47 -11.63
N LYS A 12 -11.51 -39.84 -11.72
CA LYS A 12 -11.60 -38.39 -11.92
C LYS A 12 -11.04 -37.76 -10.66
N SER A 13 -9.72 -37.58 -10.62
CA SER A 13 -9.08 -36.68 -9.69
C SER A 13 -9.60 -35.29 -10.04
N GLU A 14 -10.64 -34.88 -9.33
CA GLU A 14 -11.10 -33.50 -9.39
C GLU A 14 -9.93 -32.64 -8.91
N VAL A 15 -9.17 -32.12 -9.87
CA VAL A 15 -8.16 -31.10 -9.64
C VAL A 15 -8.93 -29.90 -9.14
N LYS A 16 -9.15 -29.83 -7.83
CA LYS A 16 -9.67 -28.65 -7.15
C LYS A 16 -8.78 -27.51 -7.59
N LYS A 17 -9.29 -26.66 -8.48
CA LYS A 17 -8.54 -25.50 -8.96
C LYS A 17 -8.35 -24.61 -7.75
N ILE A 18 -7.18 -24.70 -7.13
CA ILE A 18 -6.80 -23.87 -5.99
C ILE A 18 -6.70 -22.45 -6.56
N THR A 19 -7.80 -21.70 -6.44
CA THR A 19 -7.82 -20.30 -6.82
C THR A 19 -6.91 -19.55 -5.88
N LYS A 20 -5.94 -18.82 -6.43
CA LYS A 20 -5.07 -17.96 -5.62
C LYS A 20 -5.95 -17.04 -4.77
N PRO A 21 -5.62 -16.84 -3.48
CA PRO A 21 -6.34 -15.87 -2.68
C PRO A 21 -6.22 -14.49 -3.33
N PRO A 22 -7.25 -13.64 -3.20
CA PRO A 22 -7.20 -12.27 -3.71
C PRO A 22 -6.00 -11.55 -3.11
N PHE A 23 -5.37 -10.68 -3.92
CA PHE A 23 -4.28 -9.85 -3.46
C PHE A 23 -4.74 -9.01 -2.27
N ARG A 24 -3.98 -9.08 -1.17
CA ARG A 24 -4.17 -8.22 0.00
C ARG A 24 -2.91 -7.38 0.12
N PRO A 25 -3.01 -6.04 0.10
CA PRO A 25 -1.90 -5.18 0.46
C PRO A 25 -1.34 -5.63 1.81
N ALA A 26 -0.02 -5.74 1.89
CA ALA A 26 0.63 -6.08 3.14
C ALA A 26 0.23 -5.04 4.18
N LYS A 27 -0.16 -5.50 5.37
CA LYS A 27 -0.44 -4.67 6.55
C LYS A 27 0.85 -4.09 7.14
N ASP A 28 1.87 -3.94 6.31
CA ASP A 28 3.11 -3.30 6.72
C ASP A 28 2.88 -1.79 6.69
N ASP A 29 2.17 -1.38 7.72
CA ASP A 29 1.83 -0.01 8.07
C ASP A 29 2.96 0.62 8.89
N THR A 30 4.21 0.16 8.72
CA THR A 30 5.39 0.73 9.38
C THR A 30 5.80 2.10 8.81
N LYS A 31 5.00 2.67 7.90
CA LYS A 31 5.16 4.08 7.55
C LYS A 31 4.94 4.89 8.83
N PRO A 32 5.95 5.65 9.29
CA PRO A 32 5.74 6.51 10.44
C PRO A 32 4.56 7.43 10.13
N LEU A 33 3.79 7.78 11.17
CA LEU A 33 2.73 8.75 11.03
C LEU A 33 3.29 9.99 10.34
N LEU A 34 2.62 10.44 9.28
CA LEU A 34 3.00 11.67 8.58
C LEU A 34 2.74 12.83 9.54
N GLN A 35 3.75 13.18 10.33
CA GLN A 35 3.76 14.34 11.19
C GLN A 35 4.46 15.46 10.45
N ASP A 36 3.78 16.59 10.33
CA ASP A 36 4.38 17.80 9.77
C ASP A 36 5.54 18.23 10.69
N PRO A 37 6.77 18.38 10.19
CA PRO A 37 7.91 18.79 11.00
C PRO A 37 7.73 20.12 11.74
N ILE A 38 6.74 20.92 11.34
CA ILE A 38 6.40 22.22 11.92
C ILE A 38 5.40 22.08 13.08
N LEU A 39 4.78 20.90 13.27
CA LEU A 39 3.84 20.62 14.37
C LEU A 39 4.54 19.84 15.49
N ARG A 40 5.65 20.37 16.01
CA ARG A 40 6.39 19.79 17.15
C ARG A 40 5.91 20.38 18.47
N SER A 41 6.07 19.62 19.56
CA SER A 41 5.69 20.05 20.90
C SER A 41 6.60 21.14 21.47
N ASP A 42 7.87 21.15 21.07
CA ASP A 42 8.84 22.16 21.47
C ASP A 42 8.81 23.35 20.50
N PRO A 43 8.60 24.58 20.99
CA PRO A 43 8.71 25.80 20.19
C PRO A 43 10.06 25.95 19.48
N ILE A 44 11.17 25.58 20.13
CA ILE A 44 12.53 25.74 19.57
C ILE A 44 12.71 24.82 18.36
N GLU A 45 12.33 23.55 18.50
CA GLU A 45 12.44 22.58 17.39
C GLU A 45 11.54 22.95 16.20
N THR A 46 10.44 23.65 16.45
CA THR A 46 9.52 24.13 15.42
C THR A 46 10.14 25.27 14.61
N GLU A 47 10.80 26.22 15.29
CA GLU A 47 11.49 27.35 14.64
C GLU A 47 12.63 26.88 13.72
N GLU A 48 13.44 25.91 14.17
CA GLU A 48 14.52 25.35 13.34
C GLU A 48 14.00 24.63 12.09
N ALA A 49 12.83 23.97 12.19
CA ALA A 49 12.21 23.30 11.05
C ALA A 49 11.74 24.28 9.97
N LEU A 50 11.19 25.43 10.36
CA LEU A 50 10.77 26.50 9.43
C LEU A 50 11.94 27.03 8.60
N LEU A 51 13.12 27.21 9.23
CA LEU A 51 14.34 27.67 8.56
C LEU A 51 14.92 26.65 7.59
N ARG A 52 14.58 25.36 7.75
CA ARG A 52 15.04 24.26 6.90
C ARG A 52 14.07 23.92 5.76
N LEU A 53 12.92 24.58 5.69
CA LEU A 53 11.96 24.39 4.61
C LEU A 53 12.57 24.86 3.27
N PRO A 54 12.24 24.16 2.17
CA PRO A 54 12.61 24.66 0.86
C PRO A 54 12.01 26.06 0.66
N PRO A 55 12.66 26.95 -0.11
CA PRO A 55 12.10 28.25 -0.42
C PRO A 55 10.69 28.08 -0.99
N PHE A 56 9.70 28.71 -0.36
CA PHE A 56 8.35 28.66 -0.88
C PHE A 56 8.35 29.22 -2.29
N PRO A 57 7.65 28.59 -3.25
CA PRO A 57 7.47 29.17 -4.57
C PRO A 57 6.65 30.45 -4.39
N ILE A 58 7.34 31.60 -4.36
CA ILE A 58 6.70 32.91 -4.33
C ILE A 58 6.00 33.05 -5.68
N SER A 59 4.67 32.87 -5.70
CA SER A 59 3.86 33.22 -6.86
C SER A 59 3.97 34.73 -7.03
N LYS A 60 4.82 35.18 -7.96
CA LYS A 60 4.92 36.60 -8.30
C LYS A 60 3.51 37.09 -8.66
N PRO A 61 2.98 38.16 -8.04
CA PRO A 61 1.71 38.71 -8.47
C PRO A 61 1.84 39.05 -9.95
N LYS A 62 0.93 38.53 -10.78
CA LYS A 62 0.86 38.94 -12.18
C LYS A 62 0.58 40.43 -12.15
N SER A 63 1.56 41.24 -12.56
CA SER A 63 1.35 42.64 -12.87
C SER A 63 0.19 42.71 -13.85
N GLN A 64 -0.94 43.21 -13.39
CA GLN A 64 -2.10 43.48 -14.23
C GLN A 64 -1.67 44.61 -15.17
N ILE A 65 -1.30 44.24 -16.40
CA ILE A 65 -1.09 45.20 -17.49
C ILE A 65 -2.48 45.70 -17.90
N GLN A 66 -2.52 47.01 -18.08
CA GLN A 66 -3.65 47.91 -18.29
C GLN A 66 -4.71 47.43 -19.29
#